data_AF-A0A6J7IJX1-F1
#
_entry.id   AF-A0A6J7IJX1-F1
#
_cell.length_a   1.000
_cell.length_b   1.000
_cell.length_c   1.000
_cell.angle_alpha   90.00
_cell.angle_beta   90.00
_cell.angle_gamma   90.00
#
_symmetry.space_group_name_H-M   'P 1'
#
loop_
_entity.id
_entity.type
_entity.pdbx_description
1 polymer ?
#
loop_
_entity_poly.entity_id
_entity_poly.type
_entity_poly.pdbx_seq_one_letter_code
_entity_poly.pdbx_strand_id
1 'polypeptide(L)'
;MTNVDSTHYLLGTVAGPHPFPTMVRDFHKIIGEEARQQVLDLTGRLPDAVLACIGGGSNAIGIFHAFIPDAEVRLIGFEAGGDGISTGRHAATITGGSPGVLHGTRSYVLQDENGQTIESHSISAGLDYPGVGPEHAYLHDIGRAEYRAINDDAAMEAFSLLSKTEGIIPAIESAHALAGAMVVGKEVGPDAILLVNLSGRGDKDVQTAADYFGIPL
;
A
#
# COMPACT_ATOMS: atom_id res chain seq x y z
N MET A 1 12.97 28.74 8.43
CA MET A 1 11.62 28.52 8.98
C MET A 1 11.48 29.39 10.23
N THR A 2 10.48 30.26 10.31
CA THR A 2 10.36 31.30 11.37
C THR A 2 9.12 31.13 12.27
N ASN A 3 8.31 30.09 12.05
CA ASN A 3 7.00 29.88 12.68
C ASN A 3 6.84 28.47 13.28
N VAL A 4 7.95 27.81 13.63
CA VAL A 4 7.96 26.41 14.12
C VAL A 4 7.12 26.26 15.39
N ASP A 5 7.17 27.23 16.31
CA ASP A 5 6.47 27.18 17.60
C ASP A 5 4.93 27.24 17.49
N SER A 6 4.42 27.75 16.36
CA SER A 6 2.98 27.98 16.15
C SER A 6 2.41 27.21 14.97
N THR A 7 3.18 26.31 14.36
CA THR A 7 2.79 25.58 13.15
C THR A 7 2.82 24.08 13.41
N HIS A 8 1.67 23.43 13.22
CA HIS A 8 1.61 21.98 13.23
C HIS A 8 1.91 21.43 11.83
N TYR A 9 2.89 20.54 11.72
CA TYR A 9 3.14 19.79 10.51
C TYR A 9 2.27 18.53 10.48
N LEU A 10 1.26 18.53 9.60
CA LEU A 10 0.33 17.41 9.43
C LEU A 10 0.91 16.44 8.40
N LEU A 11 1.73 15.50 8.88
CA LEU A 11 2.37 14.47 8.05
C LEU A 11 1.32 13.44 7.59
N GLY A 12 1.26 13.18 6.28
CA GLY A 12 0.16 12.44 5.65
C GLY A 12 0.28 10.91 5.60
N THR A 13 1.27 10.30 6.26
CA THR A 13 1.49 8.85 6.20
C THR A 13 2.21 8.33 7.46
N VAL A 14 2.41 7.01 7.58
CA VAL A 14 3.01 6.34 8.75
C VAL A 14 4.54 6.30 8.69
N ALA A 15 5.13 7.35 8.14
CA ALA A 15 6.58 7.58 8.10
C ALA A 15 6.94 8.78 8.99
N GLY A 16 8.19 9.23 8.92
CA GLY A 16 8.65 10.37 9.70
C GLY A 16 9.14 10.01 11.11
N PRO A 17 9.69 10.98 11.85
CA PRO A 17 10.18 10.74 13.20
C PRO A 17 9.02 10.37 14.14
N HIS A 18 9.34 9.67 15.23
CA HIS A 18 8.39 9.53 16.34
C HIS A 18 7.96 10.93 16.81
N PRO A 19 6.64 11.19 17.05
CA PRO A 19 5.56 10.21 17.19
C PRO A 19 4.71 9.93 15.94
N PHE A 20 5.07 10.45 14.76
CA PHE A 20 4.19 10.39 13.58
C PHE A 20 3.78 8.97 13.15
N PRO A 21 4.66 7.97 13.02
CA PRO A 21 4.24 6.62 12.62
C PRO A 21 3.17 6.02 13.54
N THR A 22 3.41 6.09 14.85
CA THR A 22 2.47 5.61 15.89
C THR A 22 1.15 6.38 15.85
N MET A 23 1.23 7.71 15.81
CA MET A 23 0.04 8.57 15.81
C MET A 23 -0.83 8.35 14.57
N VAL A 24 -0.23 8.30 13.39
CA VAL A 24 -0.97 8.12 12.13
C VAL A 24 -1.59 6.72 12.07
N ARG A 25 -0.88 5.67 12.50
CA ARG A 25 -1.47 4.32 12.63
C ARG A 25 -2.67 4.35 13.58
N ASP A 26 -2.52 4.95 14.76
CA ASP A 26 -3.60 4.96 15.76
C ASP A 26 -4.86 5.69 15.26
N PHE A 27 -4.71 6.66 14.36
CA PHE A 27 -5.84 7.28 13.66
C PHE A 27 -6.40 6.43 12.51
N HIS A 28 -5.62 5.55 11.90
CA HIS A 28 -6.06 4.68 10.80
C HIS A 28 -6.55 3.29 11.25
N LYS A 29 -6.22 2.84 12.46
CA LYS A 29 -6.53 1.47 12.94
C LYS A 29 -8.02 1.13 12.92
N ILE A 30 -8.88 2.15 12.94
CA ILE A 30 -10.33 1.99 12.84
C ILE A 30 -10.74 1.23 11.57
N ILE A 31 -9.97 1.36 10.48
CA ILE A 31 -10.20 0.61 9.23
C ILE A 31 -10.17 -0.90 9.51
N GLY A 32 -9.14 -1.38 10.20
CA GLY A 32 -9.02 -2.80 10.54
C GLY A 32 -10.03 -3.24 11.59
N GLU A 33 -10.32 -2.40 12.58
CA GLU A 33 -11.30 -2.70 13.64
C GLU A 33 -12.71 -2.91 13.05
N GLU A 34 -13.15 -2.01 12.16
CA GLU A 34 -14.43 -2.14 11.45
C GLU A 34 -14.43 -3.34 10.49
N ALA A 35 -13.39 -3.48 9.67
CA ALA A 35 -13.34 -4.53 8.66
C ALA A 35 -13.29 -5.93 9.29
N ARG A 36 -12.64 -6.09 10.44
CA ARG A 36 -12.62 -7.35 11.21
C ARG A 36 -14.00 -7.75 11.70
N GLN A 37 -14.77 -6.79 12.22
CA GLN A 37 -16.14 -7.06 12.65
C GLN A 37 -17.02 -7.42 11.44
N GLN A 38 -16.95 -6.62 10.37
CA GLN A 38 -17.76 -6.81 9.16
C GLN A 38 -17.49 -8.15 8.47
N VAL A 39 -16.23 -8.57 8.33
CA VAL A 39 -15.91 -9.86 7.68
C VAL A 39 -16.40 -11.04 8.51
N LEU A 40 -16.32 -10.97 9.85
CA LEU A 40 -16.87 -11.99 10.73
C LEU A 40 -18.41 -12.07 10.61
N ASP A 41 -19.09 -10.93 10.57
CA ASP A 41 -20.55 -10.87 10.44
C ASP A 41 -21.03 -11.40 9.08
N LEU A 42 -20.28 -11.12 8.01
CA LEU A 42 -20.63 -11.54 6.65
C LEU A 42 -20.28 -13.01 6.36
N THR A 43 -19.19 -13.51 6.92
CA THR A 43 -18.61 -14.80 6.48
C THR A 43 -18.51 -15.85 7.59
N GLY A 44 -18.72 -15.45 8.85
CA GLY A 44 -18.62 -16.33 10.02
C GLY A 44 -17.20 -16.72 10.41
N ARG A 45 -16.16 -16.23 9.71
CA ARG A 45 -14.75 -16.50 9.99
C ARG A 45 -13.84 -15.33 9.64
N LEU A 46 -12.58 -15.37 10.08
CA LEU A 46 -11.56 -14.41 9.67
C LEU A 46 -11.15 -14.64 8.20
N PRO A 47 -10.66 -13.59 7.49
CA PRO A 47 -10.21 -13.73 6.11
C PRO A 47 -8.92 -14.55 6.05
N ASP A 48 -8.68 -15.20 4.92
CA ASP A 48 -7.44 -15.93 4.66
C ASP A 48 -6.27 -14.96 4.40
N ALA A 49 -6.57 -13.78 3.82
CA ALA A 49 -5.61 -12.68 3.72
C ALA A 49 -6.26 -11.30 3.77
N VAL A 50 -5.52 -10.32 4.30
CA VAL A 50 -5.81 -8.89 4.26
C VAL A 50 -4.78 -8.21 3.36
N LEU A 51 -5.28 -7.44 2.40
CA LEU A 51 -4.54 -6.95 1.25
C LEU A 51 -4.64 -5.43 1.17
N ALA A 52 -3.51 -4.74 0.98
CA ALA A 52 -3.49 -3.28 0.88
C ALA A 52 -2.30 -2.78 0.05
N CYS A 53 -2.41 -1.60 -0.56
CA CYS A 53 -1.30 -0.98 -1.28
C CYS A 53 -0.37 -0.22 -0.32
N ILE A 54 0.91 -0.14 -0.67
CA ILE A 54 1.98 0.42 0.18
C ILE A 54 2.72 1.51 -0.58
N GLY A 55 2.42 2.76 -0.22
CA GLY A 55 3.33 3.90 -0.40
C GLY A 55 4.10 4.11 0.91
N GLY A 56 3.78 5.17 1.64
CA GLY A 56 4.27 5.31 3.03
C GLY A 56 3.66 4.30 4.02
N GLY A 57 2.47 3.76 3.74
CA GLY A 57 1.87 2.61 4.44
C GLY A 57 0.64 2.87 5.31
N SER A 58 0.12 4.10 5.40
CA SER A 58 -0.93 4.45 6.38
C SER A 58 -2.22 3.64 6.25
N ASN A 59 -2.74 3.50 5.04
CA ASN A 59 -3.94 2.69 4.78
C ASN A 59 -3.72 1.21 5.16
N ALA A 60 -2.53 0.69 4.87
CA ALA A 60 -2.21 -0.71 5.04
C ALA A 60 -2.00 -1.07 6.51
N ILE A 61 -1.20 -0.30 7.26
CA ILE A 61 -1.08 -0.56 8.69
C ILE A 61 -2.42 -0.33 9.41
N GLY A 62 -3.24 0.61 8.93
CA GLY A 62 -4.59 0.83 9.43
C GLY A 62 -5.48 -0.40 9.34
N ILE A 63 -5.52 -1.06 8.18
CA ILE A 63 -6.31 -2.29 8.01
C ILE A 63 -5.63 -3.51 8.67
N PHE A 64 -4.30 -3.62 8.62
CA PHE A 64 -3.56 -4.76 9.16
C PHE A 64 -3.61 -4.84 10.68
N HIS A 65 -3.62 -3.71 11.38
CA HIS A 65 -3.37 -3.65 12.82
C HIS A 65 -4.28 -4.58 13.64
N ALA A 66 -5.57 -4.65 13.29
CA ALA A 66 -6.54 -5.51 13.99
C ALA A 66 -6.31 -7.02 13.78
N PHE A 67 -5.54 -7.40 12.74
CA PHE A 67 -5.26 -8.78 12.36
C PHE A 67 -3.82 -9.20 12.69
N ILE A 68 -2.93 -8.29 13.13
CA ILE A 68 -1.55 -8.63 13.53
C ILE A 68 -1.49 -9.81 14.52
N PRO A 69 -2.36 -9.92 15.55
CA PRO A 69 -2.35 -11.05 16.47
C PRO A 69 -2.81 -12.39 15.85
N ASP A 70 -3.56 -12.34 14.75
CA ASP A 70 -4.18 -13.51 14.12
C ASP A 70 -3.18 -14.16 13.13
N ALA A 71 -2.33 -15.08 13.61
CA ALA A 71 -1.22 -15.65 12.84
C ALA A 71 -1.62 -16.36 11.52
N GLU A 72 -2.83 -16.94 11.47
CA GLU A 72 -3.37 -17.60 10.28
C GLU A 72 -3.83 -16.60 9.20
N VAL A 73 -4.03 -15.32 9.56
CA VAL A 73 -4.43 -14.27 8.61
C VAL A 73 -3.17 -13.70 7.96
N ARG A 74 -3.00 -13.94 6.66
CA ARG A 74 -1.89 -13.38 5.90
C ARG A 74 -2.07 -11.88 5.73
N LEU A 75 -1.01 -11.11 5.95
CA LEU A 75 -0.99 -9.66 5.73
C LEU A 75 -0.09 -9.39 4.53
N ILE A 76 -0.65 -8.88 3.44
CA ILE A 76 0.09 -8.73 2.18
C ILE A 76 -0.02 -7.29 1.69
N GLY A 77 1.12 -6.60 1.73
CA GLY A 77 1.29 -5.25 1.19
C GLY A 77 1.74 -5.29 -0.28
N PHE A 78 1.12 -4.47 -1.12
CA PHE A 78 1.48 -4.35 -2.53
C PHE A 78 2.15 -3.00 -2.81
N GLU A 79 3.44 -3.02 -3.12
CA GLU A 79 4.23 -1.85 -3.47
C GLU A 79 4.17 -1.59 -4.99
N ALA A 80 4.39 -0.36 -5.42
CA ALA A 80 4.40 -0.04 -6.84
C ALA A 80 5.68 -0.55 -7.53
N GLY A 81 5.50 -1.48 -8.45
CA GLY A 81 6.56 -2.04 -9.30
C GLY A 81 6.94 -1.13 -10.48
N GLY A 82 6.16 -0.09 -10.78
CA GLY A 82 6.42 0.83 -11.88
C GLY A 82 6.50 0.10 -13.23
N ASP A 83 7.57 0.37 -13.98
CA ASP A 83 7.90 -0.32 -15.23
C ASP A 83 8.45 -1.76 -14.99
N GLY A 84 8.65 -2.12 -13.72
CA GLY A 84 9.22 -3.38 -13.25
C GLY A 84 10.49 -3.16 -12.43
N ILE A 85 10.67 -3.92 -11.35
CA ILE A 85 11.82 -3.78 -10.42
C ILE A 85 13.16 -3.81 -11.16
N SER A 86 13.33 -4.73 -12.11
CA SER A 86 14.59 -4.91 -12.85
C SER A 86 14.99 -3.71 -13.71
N THR A 87 14.07 -2.78 -13.98
CA THR A 87 14.34 -1.56 -14.75
C THR A 87 14.94 -0.44 -13.89
N GLY A 88 14.86 -0.56 -12.56
CA GLY A 88 15.18 0.52 -11.61
C GLY A 88 14.12 1.64 -11.55
N ARG A 89 13.05 1.57 -12.36
CA ARG A 89 11.94 2.53 -12.36
C ARG A 89 10.75 1.94 -11.61
N HIS A 90 10.83 1.98 -10.29
CA HIS A 90 9.79 1.46 -9.38
C HIS A 90 9.76 2.22 -8.05
N ALA A 91 8.75 1.96 -7.22
CA ALA A 91 8.66 2.43 -5.83
C ALA A 91 8.56 1.28 -4.80
N ALA A 92 8.89 0.05 -5.23
CA ALA A 92 8.91 -1.15 -4.37
C ALA A 92 10.04 -1.13 -3.34
N THR A 93 9.81 -0.47 -2.22
CA THR A 93 10.83 -0.08 -1.24
C THR A 93 11.34 -1.25 -0.40
N ILE A 94 10.47 -2.11 0.10
CA ILE A 94 10.84 -3.31 0.86
C ILE A 94 11.40 -4.36 -0.10
N THR A 95 10.79 -4.50 -1.29
CA THR A 95 11.18 -5.54 -2.26
C THR A 95 12.52 -5.24 -2.95
N GLY A 96 12.79 -3.97 -3.29
CA GLY A 96 13.97 -3.56 -4.06
C GLY A 96 14.94 -2.62 -3.34
N GLY A 97 14.61 -2.18 -2.13
CA GLY A 97 15.44 -1.27 -1.34
C GLY A 97 16.29 -1.97 -0.29
N SER A 98 16.83 -1.18 0.63
CA SER A 98 17.63 -1.67 1.75
C SER A 98 17.42 -0.80 3.01
N PRO A 99 17.78 -1.30 4.20
CA PRO A 99 17.69 -0.50 5.42
C PRO A 99 18.52 0.80 5.34
N GLY A 100 17.90 1.94 5.63
CA GLY A 100 18.49 3.27 5.56
C GLY A 100 17.79 4.26 6.49
N VAL A 101 18.20 5.53 6.43
CA VAL A 101 17.56 6.62 7.18
C VAL A 101 17.06 7.67 6.20
N LEU A 102 15.75 7.88 6.14
CA LEU A 102 15.11 8.88 5.30
C LEU A 102 13.99 9.57 6.08
N HIS A 103 13.86 10.88 5.90
CA HIS A 103 12.78 11.70 6.49
C HIS A 103 12.61 11.55 8.01
N GLY A 104 13.69 11.31 8.76
CA GLY A 104 13.67 11.24 10.23
C GLY A 104 13.36 9.86 10.80
N THR A 105 13.36 8.81 9.98
CA THR A 105 13.13 7.42 10.41
C THR A 105 14.19 6.47 9.85
N ARG A 106 14.56 5.46 10.63
CA ARG A 106 15.28 4.29 10.11
C ARG A 106 14.28 3.23 9.65
N SER A 107 14.29 2.89 8.36
CA SER A 107 13.35 1.96 7.71
C SER A 107 14.00 1.40 6.42
N TYR A 108 13.23 0.78 5.53
CA TYR A 108 13.68 0.49 4.16
C TYR A 108 13.57 1.73 3.27
N VAL A 109 14.53 1.89 2.37
CA VAL A 109 14.65 3.02 1.44
C VAL A 109 15.24 2.52 0.11
N LEU A 110 14.79 3.07 -1.02
CA LEU A 110 15.47 2.96 -2.31
C LEU A 110 16.71 3.87 -2.29
N GLN A 111 17.89 3.27 -2.23
CA GLN A 111 19.16 4.01 -2.13
C GLN A 111 20.27 3.32 -2.92
N ASP A 112 21.23 4.11 -3.40
CA ASP A 112 22.42 3.60 -4.09
C ASP A 112 23.50 3.10 -3.11
N GLU A 113 24.61 2.60 -3.65
CA GLU A 113 25.74 2.09 -2.87
C GLU A 113 26.38 3.14 -1.93
N ASN A 114 26.16 4.42 -2.20
CA ASN A 114 26.64 5.54 -1.38
C ASN A 114 25.57 6.06 -0.41
N GLY A 115 24.42 5.38 -0.31
CA GLY A 115 23.29 5.77 0.53
C GLY A 115 22.54 7.01 0.03
N GLN A 116 22.68 7.38 -1.25
CA GLN A 116 21.88 8.45 -1.86
C GLN A 116 20.51 7.89 -2.24
N THR A 117 19.45 8.63 -1.94
CA THR A 117 18.08 8.25 -2.32
C THR A 117 17.95 8.12 -3.84
N ILE A 118 17.43 6.99 -4.31
CA ILE A 118 17.07 6.77 -5.71
C ILE A 118 15.67 7.34 -5.94
N GLU A 119 15.49 8.00 -7.08
CA GLU A 119 14.17 8.49 -7.51
C GLU A 119 13.24 7.29 -7.77
N SER A 120 12.09 7.29 -7.10
CA SER A 120 11.07 6.28 -7.31
C SER A 120 10.29 6.53 -8.61
N HIS A 121 9.56 5.52 -9.08
CA HIS A 121 8.65 5.68 -10.20
C HIS A 121 7.39 4.82 -10.04
N SER A 122 6.23 5.42 -10.29
CA SER A 122 4.96 4.72 -10.50
C SER A 122 4.00 5.62 -11.28
N ILE A 123 3.10 5.01 -12.05
CA ILE A 123 1.92 5.72 -12.58
C ILE A 123 1.00 6.28 -11.47
N SER A 124 1.09 5.73 -10.26
CA SER A 124 0.32 6.15 -9.09
C SER A 124 1.09 7.14 -8.22
N ALA A 125 0.68 8.41 -8.24
CA ALA A 125 1.32 9.46 -7.45
C ALA A 125 1.34 9.15 -5.93
N GLY A 126 0.32 8.48 -5.39
CA GLY A 126 0.27 8.14 -3.96
C GLY A 126 1.19 6.98 -3.54
N LEU A 127 1.71 6.21 -4.49
CA LEU A 127 2.68 5.13 -4.22
C LEU A 127 4.10 5.50 -4.64
N ASP A 128 4.30 6.60 -5.37
CA ASP A 128 5.61 7.08 -5.82
C ASP A 128 6.41 7.72 -4.67
N TYR A 129 6.89 6.87 -3.76
CA TYR A 129 7.67 7.25 -2.59
C TYR A 129 8.81 6.25 -2.36
N PRO A 130 10.07 6.69 -2.22
CA PRO A 130 11.23 5.79 -2.11
C PRO A 130 11.47 5.26 -0.69
N GLY A 131 10.56 5.51 0.25
CA GLY A 131 10.66 5.08 1.63
C GLY A 131 9.42 4.30 2.07
N VAL A 132 9.45 3.74 3.29
CA VAL A 132 8.28 3.07 3.87
C VAL A 132 8.21 3.30 5.38
N GLY A 133 7.03 3.27 5.96
CA GLY A 133 6.85 3.36 7.41
C GLY A 133 7.62 2.28 8.18
N PRO A 134 8.20 2.59 9.35
CA PRO A 134 9.10 1.67 10.07
C PRO A 134 8.38 0.46 10.65
N GLU A 135 7.07 0.55 10.91
CA GLU A 135 6.27 -0.58 11.38
C GLU A 135 6.08 -1.63 10.27
N HIS A 136 6.02 -1.21 9.01
CA HIS A 136 6.01 -2.14 7.88
C HIS A 136 7.34 -2.87 7.74
N ALA A 137 8.46 -2.15 7.86
CA ALA A 137 9.79 -2.75 7.91
C ALA A 137 9.92 -3.78 9.05
N TYR A 138 9.45 -3.43 10.25
CA TYR A 138 9.42 -4.36 11.37
C TYR A 138 8.58 -5.61 11.09
N LEU A 139 7.35 -5.45 10.57
CA LEU A 139 6.46 -6.57 10.24
C LEU A 139 7.03 -7.47 9.14
N HIS A 140 7.78 -6.89 8.20
CA HIS A 140 8.54 -7.63 7.20
C HIS A 140 9.64 -8.48 7.85
N ASP A 141 10.50 -7.86 8.65
CA ASP A 141 11.68 -8.49 9.24
C ASP A 141 11.32 -9.67 10.16
N ILE A 142 10.20 -9.59 10.88
CA ILE A 142 9.72 -10.68 11.74
C ILE A 142 8.89 -11.73 10.99
N GLY A 143 8.68 -11.56 9.68
CA GLY A 143 7.88 -12.45 8.84
C GLY A 143 6.38 -12.39 9.09
N ARG A 144 5.88 -11.33 9.74
CA ARG A 144 4.44 -11.18 10.01
C ARG A 144 3.67 -10.67 8.79
N ALA A 145 4.28 -9.84 7.96
CA ALA A 145 3.69 -9.33 6.73
C ALA A 145 4.56 -9.63 5.50
N GLU A 146 3.91 -9.98 4.41
CA GLU A 146 4.51 -10.17 3.09
C GLU A 146 4.41 -8.86 2.30
N TYR A 147 5.43 -8.52 1.51
CA TYR A 147 5.42 -7.37 0.61
C TYR A 147 5.77 -7.82 -0.80
N ARG A 148 4.98 -7.37 -1.77
CA ARG A 148 5.08 -7.79 -3.17
C ARG A 148 4.94 -6.58 -4.09
N ALA A 149 5.69 -6.55 -5.18
CA ALA A 149 5.57 -5.48 -6.17
C ALA A 149 4.49 -5.78 -7.21
N ILE A 150 3.75 -4.75 -7.62
CA ILE A 150 2.76 -4.79 -8.69
C ILE A 150 3.11 -3.72 -9.72
N ASN A 151 3.34 -4.13 -10.95
CA ASN A 151 3.67 -3.21 -12.05
C ASN A 151 2.46 -2.38 -12.48
N ASP A 152 2.75 -1.26 -13.13
CA ASP A 152 1.74 -0.29 -13.55
C ASP A 152 0.70 -0.90 -14.50
N ASP A 153 1.10 -1.79 -15.41
CA ASP A 153 0.19 -2.49 -16.33
C ASP A 153 -0.84 -3.36 -15.60
N ALA A 154 -0.40 -4.14 -14.61
CA ALA A 154 -1.27 -4.98 -13.79
C ALA A 154 -2.24 -4.13 -12.94
N ALA A 155 -1.77 -3.02 -12.37
CA ALA A 155 -2.62 -2.10 -11.63
C ALA A 155 -3.68 -1.46 -12.54
N MET A 156 -3.31 -1.03 -13.74
CA MET A 156 -4.26 -0.46 -14.70
C MET A 156 -5.26 -1.50 -15.21
N GLU A 157 -4.85 -2.75 -15.43
CA GLU A 157 -5.79 -3.83 -15.75
C GLU A 157 -6.83 -4.02 -14.63
N ALA A 158 -6.39 -4.04 -13.36
CA ALA A 158 -7.28 -4.15 -12.20
C ALA A 158 -8.22 -2.95 -12.06
N PHE A 159 -7.73 -1.73 -12.31
CA PHE A 159 -8.55 -0.51 -12.36
C PHE A 159 -9.68 -0.67 -13.39
N SER A 160 -9.33 -1.10 -14.61
CA SER A 160 -10.28 -1.28 -15.71
C SER A 160 -11.31 -2.35 -15.38
N LEU A 161 -10.86 -3.46 -14.80
CA LEU A 161 -11.70 -4.60 -14.46
C LEU A 161 -12.75 -4.21 -13.42
N LEU A 162 -12.35 -3.63 -12.28
CA LEU A 162 -13.30 -3.23 -11.23
C LEU A 162 -14.32 -2.20 -11.74
N SER A 163 -13.85 -1.25 -12.55
CA SER A 163 -14.72 -0.23 -13.15
C SER A 163 -15.78 -0.84 -14.07
N LYS A 164 -15.43 -1.89 -14.81
CA LYS A 164 -16.33 -2.55 -15.78
C LYS A 164 -17.24 -3.59 -15.15
N THR A 165 -16.79 -4.32 -14.13
CA THR A 165 -17.57 -5.42 -13.54
C THR A 165 -18.40 -4.98 -12.35
N GLU A 166 -17.86 -4.12 -11.48
CA GLU A 166 -18.51 -3.70 -10.23
C GLU A 166 -19.04 -2.26 -10.28
N GLY A 167 -18.72 -1.49 -11.32
CA GLY A 167 -19.12 -0.08 -11.44
C GLY A 167 -18.45 0.82 -10.41
N ILE A 168 -17.31 0.40 -9.86
CA ILE A 168 -16.52 1.16 -8.89
C ILE A 168 -15.23 1.60 -9.57
N ILE A 169 -14.97 2.91 -9.61
CA ILE A 169 -13.73 3.48 -10.14
C ILE A 169 -12.72 3.59 -8.98
N PRO A 170 -11.72 2.70 -8.88
CA PRO A 170 -10.77 2.71 -7.78
C PRO A 170 -9.70 3.78 -7.99
N ALA A 171 -9.10 4.30 -6.92
CA ALA A 171 -7.84 5.04 -7.07
C ALA A 171 -6.76 4.09 -7.64
N ILE A 172 -5.86 4.59 -8.48
CA ILE A 172 -4.78 3.77 -9.06
C ILE A 172 -3.92 3.13 -7.95
N GLU A 173 -3.75 3.82 -6.82
CA GLU A 173 -3.09 3.27 -5.62
C GLU A 173 -3.78 1.96 -5.18
N SER A 174 -5.11 1.98 -5.08
CA SER A 174 -5.90 0.82 -4.63
C SER A 174 -5.94 -0.28 -5.68
N ALA A 175 -5.84 0.08 -6.96
CA ALA A 175 -5.77 -0.87 -8.06
C ALA A 175 -4.55 -1.78 -7.97
N HIS A 176 -3.44 -1.33 -7.35
CA HIS A 176 -2.30 -2.20 -7.05
C HIS A 176 -2.69 -3.34 -6.09
N ALA A 177 -3.46 -3.04 -5.04
CA ALA A 177 -3.93 -4.06 -4.11
C ALA A 177 -4.92 -5.04 -4.77
N LEU A 178 -5.78 -4.54 -5.67
CA LEU A 178 -6.72 -5.37 -6.44
C LEU A 178 -5.99 -6.29 -7.43
N ALA A 179 -4.98 -5.78 -8.13
CA ALA A 179 -4.11 -6.59 -8.99
C ALA A 179 -3.42 -7.71 -8.18
N GLY A 180 -2.89 -7.35 -7.02
CA GLY A 180 -2.33 -8.31 -6.06
C GLY A 180 -3.34 -9.36 -5.61
N ALA A 181 -4.59 -8.96 -5.33
CA ALA A 181 -5.66 -9.87 -4.93
C ALA A 181 -5.98 -10.93 -6.00
N MET A 182 -5.94 -10.57 -7.29
CA MET A 182 -6.12 -11.53 -8.38
C MET A 182 -5.02 -12.60 -8.42
N VAL A 183 -3.79 -12.24 -8.04
CA VAL A 183 -2.68 -13.20 -7.94
C VAL A 183 -2.87 -14.08 -6.71
N VAL A 184 -3.08 -13.46 -5.54
CA VAL A 184 -3.25 -14.19 -4.27
C VAL A 184 -4.45 -15.14 -4.34
N GLY A 185 -5.58 -14.74 -4.92
CA GLY A 185 -6.75 -15.59 -5.08
C GLY A 185 -6.48 -16.88 -5.87
N LYS A 186 -5.59 -16.84 -6.85
CA LYS A 186 -5.13 -18.04 -7.58
C LYS A 186 -4.24 -18.94 -6.73
N GLU A 187 -3.48 -18.37 -5.78
CA GLU A 187 -2.63 -19.13 -4.85
C GLU A 187 -3.46 -19.86 -3.79
N VAL A 188 -4.47 -19.19 -3.22
CA VAL A 188 -5.24 -19.72 -2.09
C VAL A 188 -6.49 -20.51 -2.49
N GLY A 189 -6.96 -20.35 -3.73
CA GLY A 189 -8.09 -21.09 -4.28
C GLY A 189 -9.45 -20.39 -4.14
N PRO A 190 -10.50 -20.97 -4.75
CA PRO A 190 -11.79 -20.31 -4.96
C PRO A 190 -12.64 -20.11 -3.70
N ASP A 191 -12.37 -20.87 -2.62
CA ASP A 191 -13.15 -20.80 -1.37
C ASP A 191 -12.54 -19.82 -0.35
N ALA A 192 -11.44 -19.15 -0.72
CA ALA A 192 -10.74 -18.23 0.15
C ALA A 192 -11.44 -16.87 0.24
N ILE A 193 -11.33 -16.24 1.41
CA ILE A 193 -11.82 -14.90 1.69
C ILE A 193 -10.64 -13.95 1.69
N LEU A 194 -10.64 -13.01 0.75
CA LEU A 194 -9.65 -11.94 0.66
C LEU A 194 -10.31 -10.61 1.01
N LEU A 195 -9.74 -9.92 1.99
CA LEU A 195 -10.17 -8.58 2.38
C LEU A 195 -9.22 -7.56 1.75
N VAL A 196 -9.70 -6.76 0.79
CA VAL A 196 -8.89 -5.74 0.11
C VAL A 196 -9.25 -4.36 0.65
N ASN A 197 -8.25 -3.58 1.06
CA ASN A 197 -8.44 -2.18 1.41
C ASN A 197 -8.55 -1.32 0.15
N LEU A 198 -9.77 -0.89 -0.18
CA LEU A 198 -10.02 0.04 -1.28
C LEU A 198 -9.77 1.48 -0.82
N SER A 199 -8.49 1.81 -0.63
CA SER A 199 -8.01 3.01 0.07
C SER A 199 -8.52 4.37 -0.46
N GLY A 200 -9.00 4.42 -1.71
CA GLY A 200 -9.56 5.63 -2.28
C GLY A 200 -10.32 5.40 -3.59
N ARG A 201 -11.07 6.42 -3.98
CA ARG A 201 -11.80 6.50 -5.26
C ARG A 201 -10.95 7.14 -6.36
N GLY A 202 -11.20 6.73 -7.59
CA GLY A 202 -10.38 7.09 -8.76
C GLY A 202 -10.77 8.37 -9.48
N ASP A 203 -11.63 9.24 -8.92
CA ASP A 203 -12.01 10.50 -9.57
C ASP A 203 -10.78 11.34 -9.95
N LYS A 204 -9.77 11.37 -9.06
CA LYS A 204 -8.50 12.09 -9.28
C LYS A 204 -7.67 11.52 -10.43
N ASP A 205 -7.91 10.27 -10.80
CA ASP A 205 -7.10 9.49 -11.74
C ASP A 205 -7.79 9.33 -13.10
N VAL A 206 -9.00 9.88 -13.29
CA VAL A 206 -9.79 9.69 -14.52
C VAL A 206 -9.02 10.16 -15.76
N GLN A 207 -8.31 11.29 -15.69
CA GLN A 207 -7.51 11.77 -16.81
C GLN A 207 -6.35 10.81 -17.14
N THR A 208 -5.57 10.42 -16.13
CA THR A 208 -4.47 9.46 -16.29
C THR A 208 -4.95 8.13 -16.86
N ALA A 209 -6.07 7.63 -16.37
CA ALA A 209 -6.67 6.39 -16.88
C ALA A 209 -7.17 6.55 -18.31
N ALA A 210 -7.82 7.66 -18.64
CA ALA A 210 -8.30 7.93 -20.00
C ALA A 210 -7.14 8.01 -21.00
N ASP A 211 -6.08 8.72 -20.66
CA ASP A 211 -4.86 8.81 -21.46
C ASP A 211 -4.22 7.42 -21.64
N TYR A 212 -4.13 6.64 -20.56
CA TYR A 212 -3.57 5.28 -20.58
C TYR A 212 -4.36 4.33 -21.49
N PHE A 213 -5.70 4.38 -21.44
CA PHE A 213 -6.57 3.51 -22.24
C PHE A 213 -6.91 4.09 -23.62
N GLY A 214 -6.42 5.28 -23.97
CA GLY A 214 -6.75 5.96 -25.22
C GLY A 214 -8.23 6.35 -25.34
N ILE A 215 -8.86 6.70 -24.22
CA ILE A 215 -10.26 7.14 -24.16
C ILE A 215 -10.30 8.67 -24.25
N PRO A 216 -11.04 9.26 -25.21
CA PRO A 216 -11.23 10.71 -25.24
C PRO A 216 -12.18 11.15 -24.11
N LEU A 217 -11.81 12.22 -23.39
CA LEU A 217 -12.62 12.90 -22.38
C LEU A 217 -13.16 14.24 -22.88
#